data_AF-A0A8B0SGI3-F1
#
_entry.id   AF-A0A8B0SGI3-F1
#
_cell.length_a   1.000
_cell.length_b   1.000
_cell.length_c   1.000
_cell.angle_alpha   90.00
_cell.angle_beta   90.00
_cell.angle_gamma   90.00
#
_symmetry.space_group_name_H-M   'P 1'
#
loop_
_entity.id
_entity.type
_entity.pdbx_description
1 polymer ?
#
loop_
_entity_poly.entity_id
_entity_poly.type
_entity_poly.pdbx_seq_one_letter_code
_entity_poly.pdbx_strand_id
1 'polypeptide(L)'
;MTATPRKVLVAGASGGIGQAFCQQLAEQFPDVHLIRLARHTDALLPLNIATQDISFDLTDEASMITALQALPDNAEIDWVFIATGWLHDHDTQPEKHPTTIGILSARVGSISDNRLGGWHSYRASKAALNMLIKNFSIELNHIKRPTIIVGLQPGTTATALSAPFQRNVSPDHLQTPEFTASHLLNVMQTRQLSDSGQLFDFMGLPFAP
;
A
#
# COMPACT_ATOMS: atom_id res chain seq x y z
N MET A 1 41.94 -0.92 8.46
CA MET A 1 42.00 -0.21 7.17
C MET A 1 40.90 -0.78 6.31
N THR A 2 39.92 0.01 5.87
CA THR A 2 38.92 -0.42 4.90
C THR A 2 39.62 -0.64 3.55
N ALA A 3 39.41 -1.79 2.91
CA ALA A 3 40.04 -2.09 1.63
C ALA A 3 39.54 -1.13 0.55
N THR A 4 40.47 -0.55 -0.21
CA THR A 4 40.16 0.29 -1.37
C THR A 4 39.60 -0.57 -2.51
N PRO A 5 38.46 -0.21 -3.11
CA PRO A 5 37.89 -0.99 -4.21
C PRO A 5 38.74 -0.82 -5.46
N ARG A 6 38.99 -1.92 -6.17
CA ARG A 6 39.66 -1.95 -7.48
C ARG A 6 38.66 -2.02 -8.62
N LYS A 7 37.50 -2.65 -8.44
CA LYS A 7 36.46 -2.75 -9.46
C LYS A 7 35.07 -2.53 -8.87
N VAL A 8 34.34 -1.57 -9.43
CA VAL A 8 32.99 -1.21 -8.97
C VAL A 8 32.03 -1.25 -10.15
N LEU A 9 30.85 -1.84 -9.94
CA LEU A 9 29.75 -1.83 -10.88
C LEU A 9 28.65 -0.89 -10.41
N VAL A 10 28.18 0.00 -11.28
CA VAL A 10 27.05 0.90 -11.03
C VAL A 10 25.95 0.65 -12.05
N ALA A 11 24.80 0.14 -11.59
CA ALA A 11 23.61 0.00 -12.42
C ALA A 11 22.73 1.25 -12.32
N GLY A 12 22.25 1.77 -13.45
CA GLY A 12 21.53 3.05 -13.49
C GLY A 12 22.48 4.26 -13.47
N ALA A 13 23.68 4.10 -14.03
CA ALA A 13 24.76 5.08 -14.00
C ALA A 13 24.45 6.40 -14.72
N SER A 14 23.47 6.43 -15.61
CA SER A 14 23.01 7.65 -16.31
C SER A 14 21.92 8.43 -15.56
N GLY A 15 21.38 7.89 -14.47
CA GLY A 15 20.40 8.58 -13.62
C GLY A 15 21.07 9.60 -12.69
N GLY A 16 20.30 10.51 -12.09
CA GLY A 16 20.85 11.60 -11.27
C GLY A 16 21.76 11.13 -10.12
N ILE A 17 21.32 10.14 -9.32
CA ILE A 17 22.14 9.58 -8.23
C ILE A 17 23.29 8.74 -8.77
N GLY A 18 23.03 7.89 -9.77
CA GLY A 18 24.06 7.01 -10.35
C GLY A 18 25.23 7.79 -10.93
N GLN A 19 24.95 8.87 -11.66
CA GLN A 19 25.95 9.74 -12.25
C GLN A 19 26.80 10.46 -11.20
N ALA A 20 26.16 11.04 -10.17
CA ALA A 20 26.87 11.68 -9.07
C ALA A 20 27.76 10.68 -8.30
N PHE A 21 27.27 9.46 -8.10
CA PHE A 21 28.04 8.38 -7.46
C PHE A 21 29.26 7.99 -8.30
N CYS A 22 29.10 7.82 -9.62
CA CYS A 22 30.21 7.56 -10.54
C CYS A 22 31.27 8.67 -10.52
N GLN A 23 30.85 9.92 -10.47
CA GLN A 23 31.78 11.06 -10.39
C GLN A 23 32.56 11.05 -9.06
N GLN A 24 31.88 10.82 -7.94
CA GLN A 24 32.54 10.74 -6.63
C GLN A 24 33.51 9.54 -6.53
N LEU A 25 33.19 8.41 -7.16
CA LEU A 25 34.11 7.28 -7.26
C LEU A 25 35.38 7.66 -8.03
N ALA A 26 35.24 8.35 -9.16
CA ALA A 26 36.37 8.79 -9.98
C ALA A 26 37.28 9.79 -9.24
N GLU A 27 36.70 10.69 -8.44
CA GLU A 27 37.43 11.68 -7.65
C GLU A 27 38.15 11.04 -6.44
N GLN A 28 37.49 10.13 -5.72
CA GLN A 28 38.01 9.56 -4.48
C GLN A 28 38.90 8.33 -4.71
N PHE A 29 38.68 7.60 -5.80
CA PHE A 29 39.41 6.38 -6.16
C PHE A 29 39.89 6.42 -7.61
N PRO A 30 40.93 7.21 -7.94
CA PRO A 30 41.39 7.40 -9.33
C PRO A 30 41.84 6.11 -10.04
N ASP A 31 42.23 5.08 -9.28
CA ASP A 31 42.69 3.80 -9.80
C ASP A 31 41.57 2.75 -9.95
N VAL A 32 40.31 3.12 -9.66
CA VAL A 32 39.17 2.18 -9.76
C VAL A 32 38.82 1.91 -11.23
N HIS A 33 38.57 0.65 -11.55
CA HIS A 33 37.90 0.29 -12.79
C HIS A 33 36.38 0.33 -12.57
N LEU A 34 35.72 1.29 -13.24
CA LEU A 34 34.29 1.51 -13.07
C LEU A 34 33.48 0.92 -14.24
N ILE A 35 32.64 -0.06 -13.94
CA ILE A 35 31.65 -0.61 -14.88
C ILE A 35 30.34 0.16 -14.71
N ARG A 36 29.82 0.75 -15.78
CA ARG A 36 28.60 1.58 -15.76
C ARG A 36 27.52 0.93 -16.62
N LEU A 37 26.42 0.53 -16.00
CA LEU A 37 25.25 0.02 -16.71
C LEU A 37 24.21 1.13 -16.88
N ALA A 38 23.76 1.37 -18.11
CA ALA A 38 22.75 2.36 -18.45
C ALA A 38 21.92 1.91 -19.66
N ARG A 39 20.64 2.32 -19.74
CA ARG A 39 19.79 2.05 -20.92
C ARG A 39 20.33 2.71 -22.20
N HIS A 40 20.89 3.90 -22.04
CA HIS A 40 21.47 4.72 -23.10
C HIS A 40 22.86 5.14 -22.64
N THR A 41 23.91 4.52 -23.20
CA THR A 41 25.30 4.77 -22.80
C THR A 41 25.79 6.14 -23.25
N ASP A 42 25.19 6.72 -24.29
CA ASP A 42 25.40 8.10 -24.75
C ASP A 42 24.97 9.16 -23.72
N ALA A 43 24.11 8.81 -22.76
CA ALA A 43 23.73 9.69 -21.65
C ALA A 43 24.74 9.69 -20.48
N LEU A 44 25.80 8.87 -20.55
CA LEU A 44 26.84 8.83 -19.53
C LEU A 44 27.79 10.02 -19.71
N LEU A 45 28.04 10.75 -18.62
CA LEU A 45 29.03 11.82 -18.63
C LEU A 45 30.44 11.24 -18.67
N PRO A 46 31.39 11.91 -19.35
CA PRO A 46 32.78 11.48 -19.37
C PRO A 46 33.39 11.57 -17.97
N LEU A 47 34.25 10.62 -17.64
CA LEU A 47 35.05 10.59 -16.41
C LEU A 47 36.54 10.53 -16.75
N ASN A 48 37.37 10.95 -15.81
CA ASN A 48 38.83 10.95 -15.92
C ASN A 48 39.49 9.62 -15.54
N ILE A 49 38.71 8.56 -15.35
CA ILE A 49 39.16 7.21 -14.98
C ILE A 49 38.78 6.21 -16.08
N ALA A 50 39.35 5.00 -16.00
CA ALA A 50 38.95 3.90 -16.87
C ALA A 50 37.49 3.48 -16.58
N THR A 51 36.66 3.48 -17.63
CA THR A 51 35.26 3.04 -17.54
C THR A 51 34.95 1.96 -18.56
N GLN A 52 34.06 1.05 -18.19
CA GLN A 52 33.43 0.10 -19.09
C GLN A 52 31.93 0.38 -19.10
N ASP A 53 31.43 0.90 -20.22
CA ASP A 53 30.03 1.28 -20.37
C ASP A 53 29.25 0.20 -21.08
N ILE A 54 28.20 -0.31 -20.44
CA ILE A 54 27.42 -1.44 -20.94
C ILE A 54 25.96 -1.02 -21.01
N SER A 55 25.34 -1.26 -22.17
CA SER A 55 23.90 -1.07 -22.34
C SER A 55 23.13 -2.08 -21.49
N PHE A 56 22.20 -1.60 -20.66
CA PHE A 56 21.41 -2.42 -19.75
C PHE A 56 20.04 -1.82 -19.51
N ASP A 57 19.01 -2.59 -19.86
CA ASP A 57 17.63 -2.35 -19.47
C ASP A 57 17.15 -3.49 -18.56
N LEU A 58 16.80 -3.13 -17.32
CA LEU A 58 16.29 -4.08 -16.32
C LEU A 58 14.94 -4.70 -16.74
N THR A 59 14.21 -4.05 -17.64
CA THR A 59 12.90 -4.51 -18.12
C THR A 59 12.98 -5.43 -19.33
N ASP A 60 14.16 -5.61 -19.92
CA ASP A 60 14.40 -6.46 -21.10
C ASP A 60 15.36 -7.60 -20.76
N GLU A 61 14.85 -8.83 -20.74
CA GLU A 61 15.62 -10.05 -20.45
C GLU A 61 16.79 -10.26 -21.43
N ALA A 62 16.62 -9.94 -22.71
CA ALA A 62 17.70 -10.05 -23.69
C ALA A 62 18.81 -9.03 -23.42
N SER A 63 18.44 -7.82 -22.97
CA SER A 63 19.40 -6.81 -22.52
C SER A 63 20.17 -7.28 -21.30
N MET A 64 19.51 -7.91 -20.32
CA MET A 64 20.18 -8.45 -19.13
C MET A 64 21.22 -9.52 -19.49
N ILE A 65 20.86 -10.47 -20.35
CA ILE A 65 21.77 -11.53 -20.81
C ILE A 65 22.98 -10.93 -21.54
N THR A 66 22.74 -9.97 -22.43
CA THR A 66 23.79 -9.29 -23.19
C THR A 66 24.74 -8.52 -22.26
N ALA A 67 24.20 -7.82 -21.27
CA ALA A 67 25.00 -7.10 -20.28
C ALA A 67 25.85 -8.06 -19.44
N LEU A 68 25.32 -9.21 -19.05
CA LEU A 68 26.07 -10.26 -18.33
C LEU A 68 27.21 -10.83 -19.17
N GLN A 69 26.99 -11.06 -20.48
CA GLN A 69 28.02 -11.51 -21.41
C GLN A 69 29.11 -10.47 -21.67
N ALA A 70 28.79 -9.18 -21.52
CA ALA A 70 29.75 -8.09 -21.64
C ALA A 70 30.58 -7.90 -20.36
N LEU A 71 30.17 -8.46 -19.21
CA LEU A 71 30.99 -8.47 -18.01
C LEU A 71 32.19 -9.41 -18.22
N PRO A 72 33.38 -9.08 -17.69
CA PRO A 72 34.52 -9.96 -17.79
C PRO A 72 34.24 -11.31 -17.10
N ASP A 73 34.62 -12.43 -17.73
CA ASP A 73 34.59 -13.75 -17.10
C ASP A 73 35.37 -13.71 -15.76
N ASN A 74 34.79 -14.27 -14.69
CA ASN A 74 35.34 -14.20 -13.34
C ASN A 74 35.64 -12.77 -12.83
N ALA A 75 34.85 -11.77 -13.22
CA ALA A 75 35.00 -10.43 -12.67
C ALA A 75 34.80 -10.44 -11.14
N GLU A 76 35.91 -10.41 -10.40
CA GLU A 76 35.91 -10.00 -8.99
C GLU A 76 35.47 -8.53 -8.94
N ILE A 77 34.18 -8.32 -8.67
CA ILE A 77 33.58 -7.00 -8.45
C ILE A 77 33.62 -6.78 -6.94
N ASP A 78 34.32 -5.74 -6.51
CA ASP A 78 34.42 -5.41 -5.09
C ASP A 78 33.09 -4.85 -4.59
N TRP A 79 32.53 -3.87 -5.32
CA TRP A 79 31.26 -3.21 -4.97
C TRP A 79 30.27 -3.21 -6.13
N VAL A 80 28.99 -3.39 -5.79
CA VAL A 80 27.85 -3.20 -6.69
C VAL A 80 26.95 -2.11 -6.11
N PHE A 81 26.65 -1.09 -6.90
CA PHE A 81 25.71 -0.02 -6.55
C PHE A 81 24.54 -0.01 -7.54
N ILE A 82 23.33 -0.23 -7.04
CA ILE A 82 22.11 -0.29 -7.86
C ILE A 82 21.34 1.02 -7.68
N ALA A 83 21.44 1.90 -8.67
CA ALA A 83 20.70 3.16 -8.76
C ALA A 83 19.53 3.09 -9.76
N THR A 84 19.27 1.93 -10.35
CA THR A 84 18.07 1.72 -11.18
C THR A 84 16.83 1.76 -10.31
N GLY A 85 15.86 2.59 -10.68
CA GLY A 85 14.55 2.64 -10.02
C GLY A 85 13.46 2.89 -11.05
N TRP A 86 12.32 2.25 -10.85
CA TRP A 86 11.11 2.49 -11.63
C TRP A 86 10.01 2.96 -10.67
N LEU A 87 9.50 4.17 -10.92
CA LEU A 87 8.50 4.79 -10.05
C LEU A 87 7.10 4.72 -10.66
N HIS A 88 6.97 5.03 -11.95
CA HIS A 88 5.72 4.93 -12.72
C HIS A 88 6.05 4.95 -14.22
N ASP A 89 5.12 4.45 -15.03
CA ASP A 89 5.03 4.73 -16.47
C ASP A 89 3.58 5.12 -16.84
N HIS A 90 3.19 5.00 -18.11
CA HIS A 90 1.80 5.28 -18.52
C HIS A 90 0.78 4.30 -17.93
N ASP A 91 1.18 3.06 -17.65
CA ASP A 91 0.30 1.95 -17.27
C ASP A 91 0.46 1.53 -15.80
N THR A 92 1.54 1.96 -15.15
CA THR A 92 1.93 1.58 -13.79
C THR A 92 2.16 2.81 -12.93
N GLN A 93 1.53 2.86 -11.77
CA GLN A 93 1.78 3.84 -10.72
C GLN A 93 2.17 3.09 -9.45
N PRO A 94 2.84 3.75 -8.47
CA PRO A 94 3.07 3.14 -7.18
C PRO A 94 1.73 2.67 -6.60
N GLU A 95 1.70 1.43 -6.12
CA GLU A 95 0.57 0.87 -5.40
C GLU A 95 0.11 1.86 -4.32
N LYS A 96 -1.15 2.29 -4.43
CA LYS A 96 -1.82 3.03 -3.35
C LYS A 96 -2.75 2.08 -2.64
N HIS A 97 -2.30 1.55 -1.50
CA HIS A 97 -3.21 0.87 -0.59
C HIS A 97 -4.36 1.82 -0.19
N PRO A 98 -5.62 1.36 -0.30
CA PRO A 98 -6.76 2.19 0.09
C PRO A 98 -6.73 2.48 1.59
N THR A 99 -7.21 3.66 1.99
CA THR A 99 -7.56 3.90 3.40
C THR A 99 -8.92 3.28 3.68
N THR A 100 -9.03 2.42 4.70
CA THR A 100 -10.31 1.85 5.13
C THR A 100 -10.78 2.47 6.44
N ILE A 101 -11.99 3.01 6.46
CA ILE A 101 -12.65 3.66 7.59
C ILE A 101 -13.87 2.82 7.98
N GLY A 102 -13.86 2.27 9.19
CA GLY A 102 -15.00 1.55 9.77
C GLY A 102 -15.70 2.42 10.82
N ILE A 103 -17.00 2.65 10.65
CA ILE A 103 -17.82 3.41 11.60
C ILE A 103 -18.78 2.46 12.31
N LEU A 104 -18.73 2.39 13.64
CA LEU A 104 -19.68 1.59 14.43
C LEU A 104 -21.11 2.17 14.31
N SER A 105 -21.91 1.56 13.45
CA SER A 105 -23.34 1.82 13.28
C SER A 105 -24.17 0.79 14.06
N ALA A 106 -25.47 0.69 13.78
CA ALA A 106 -26.33 -0.35 14.32
C ALA A 106 -27.47 -0.69 13.37
N ARG A 107 -27.89 -1.97 13.33
CA ARG A 107 -29.02 -2.40 12.49
C ARG A 107 -30.34 -1.71 12.88
N VAL A 108 -30.47 -1.25 14.12
CA VAL A 108 -31.64 -0.46 14.55
C VAL A 108 -31.74 0.92 13.89
N GLY A 109 -30.65 1.41 13.29
CA GLY A 109 -30.64 2.60 12.45
C GLY A 109 -31.09 2.34 11.02
N SER A 110 -31.35 1.08 10.64
CA SER A 110 -31.94 0.76 9.34
C SER A 110 -33.41 1.19 9.31
N ILE A 111 -33.75 2.10 8.41
CA ILE A 111 -35.13 2.51 8.15
C ILE A 111 -35.87 1.35 7.46
N SER A 112 -35.19 0.68 6.53
CA SER A 112 -35.76 -0.41 5.73
C SER A 112 -36.14 -1.64 6.58
N ASP A 113 -35.35 -1.94 7.62
CA ASP A 113 -35.58 -3.08 8.51
C ASP A 113 -36.46 -2.73 9.72
N ASN A 114 -36.91 -1.48 9.88
CA ASN A 114 -37.61 -1.05 11.08
C ASN A 114 -39.08 -1.53 11.14
N ARG A 115 -39.30 -2.65 11.84
CA ARG A 115 -40.65 -3.21 12.11
C ARG A 115 -41.11 -3.10 13.57
N LEU A 116 -40.21 -2.66 14.46
CA LEU A 116 -40.42 -2.70 15.91
C LEU A 116 -40.70 -1.32 16.52
N GLY A 117 -40.16 -0.24 15.94
CA GLY A 117 -40.24 1.09 16.55
C GLY A 117 -39.44 1.23 17.86
N GLY A 118 -39.88 2.15 18.72
CA GLY A 118 -39.24 2.51 19.99
C GLY A 118 -37.84 3.13 19.82
N TRP A 119 -37.20 3.47 20.94
CA TRP A 119 -35.80 3.94 20.96
C TRP A 119 -35.52 5.12 19.99
N HIS A 120 -36.50 6.01 19.84
CA HIS A 120 -36.56 6.99 18.77
C HIS A 120 -35.26 7.78 18.59
N SER A 121 -34.72 8.35 19.66
CA SER A 121 -33.49 9.14 19.61
C SER A 121 -32.27 8.32 19.18
N TYR A 122 -32.17 7.06 19.60
CA TYR A 122 -31.07 6.17 19.23
C TYR A 122 -31.19 5.69 17.78
N ARG A 123 -32.40 5.34 17.33
CA ARG A 123 -32.64 4.97 15.94
C ARG A 123 -32.39 6.15 14.99
N ALA A 124 -32.91 7.32 15.34
CA ALA A 124 -32.72 8.54 14.55
C ALA A 124 -31.24 8.90 14.42
N SER A 125 -30.47 8.83 15.50
CA SER A 125 -29.03 9.11 15.45
C SER A 125 -28.25 8.09 14.62
N LYS A 126 -28.61 6.79 14.69
CA LYS A 126 -27.99 5.75 13.86
C LYS A 126 -28.41 5.81 12.38
N ALA A 127 -29.64 6.18 12.08
CA ALA A 127 -30.08 6.46 10.72
C ALA A 127 -29.36 7.68 10.11
N ALA A 128 -29.21 8.76 10.90
CA ALA A 128 -28.42 9.92 10.50
C ALA A 128 -26.95 9.55 10.27
N LEU A 129 -26.37 8.69 11.12
CA LEU A 129 -25.02 8.16 10.94
C LEU A 129 -24.88 7.38 9.63
N ASN A 130 -25.86 6.55 9.26
CA ASN A 130 -25.87 5.84 7.98
C ASN A 130 -25.87 6.82 6.79
N MET A 131 -26.63 7.92 6.89
CA MET A 131 -26.62 8.98 5.88
C MET A 131 -25.25 9.69 5.78
N LEU A 132 -24.60 9.96 6.91
CA LEU A 132 -23.25 10.53 6.92
C LEU A 132 -22.23 9.60 6.25
N ILE A 133 -22.29 8.30 6.53
CA ILE A 133 -21.45 7.29 5.86
C ILE A 133 -21.65 7.34 4.35
N LYS A 134 -22.91 7.44 3.90
CA LYS A 134 -23.23 7.53 2.47
C LYS A 134 -22.70 8.81 1.81
N ASN A 135 -22.85 9.96 2.47
CA ASN A 135 -22.34 11.23 1.93
C ASN A 135 -20.80 11.21 1.85
N PHE A 136 -20.12 10.80 2.92
CA PHE A 136 -18.67 10.69 2.90
C PHE A 136 -18.17 9.69 1.85
N SER A 137 -18.89 8.59 1.58
CA SER A 137 -18.47 7.66 0.53
C SER A 137 -18.49 8.28 -0.87
N ILE A 138 -19.38 9.24 -1.12
CA ILE A 138 -19.45 10.00 -2.37
C ILE A 138 -18.33 11.04 -2.40
N GLU A 139 -18.17 11.82 -1.32
CA GLU A 139 -17.17 12.88 -1.22
C GLU A 139 -15.74 12.34 -1.34
N LEU A 140 -15.46 11.19 -0.71
CA LEU A 140 -14.15 10.54 -0.73
C LEU A 140 -13.79 9.90 -2.08
N ASN A 141 -14.74 9.77 -3.01
CA ASN A 141 -14.41 9.36 -4.38
C ASN A 141 -13.72 10.48 -5.19
N HIS A 142 -13.77 11.72 -4.72
CA HIS A 142 -13.17 12.87 -5.41
C HIS A 142 -11.73 13.19 -4.98
N ILE A 143 -11.16 12.43 -4.03
CA ILE A 143 -9.79 12.65 -3.55
C ILE A 143 -8.78 11.69 -4.22
N LYS A 144 -7.52 12.12 -4.32
CA LYS A 144 -6.44 11.38 -5.01
C LYS A 144 -6.05 10.03 -4.36
N ARG A 145 -6.51 9.76 -3.15
CA ARG A 145 -6.20 8.55 -2.39
C ARG A 145 -7.46 7.67 -2.33
N PRO A 146 -7.42 6.44 -2.89
CA PRO A 146 -8.54 5.52 -2.78
C PRO A 146 -8.93 5.31 -1.32
N THR A 147 -10.22 5.47 -1.01
CA THR A 147 -10.73 5.40 0.37
C THR A 147 -12.04 4.62 0.41
N ILE A 148 -12.12 3.70 1.36
CA ILE A 148 -13.29 2.87 1.65
C ILE A 148 -13.85 3.36 2.98
N ILE A 149 -15.14 3.71 3.03
CA ILE A 149 -15.84 4.00 4.29
C ILE A 149 -17.07 3.10 4.41
N VAL A 150 -17.22 2.41 5.54
CA VAL A 150 -18.33 1.46 5.76
C VAL A 150 -18.92 1.61 7.15
N GLY A 151 -20.22 1.32 7.26
CA GLY A 151 -20.88 1.15 8.56
C GLY A 151 -20.75 -0.29 9.06
N LEU A 152 -20.44 -0.44 10.34
CA LEU A 152 -20.20 -1.72 10.99
C LEU A 152 -21.20 -1.92 12.13
N GLN A 153 -21.98 -2.99 12.07
CA GLN A 153 -22.89 -3.41 13.13
C GLN A 153 -22.22 -4.50 13.97
N PRO A 154 -21.78 -4.22 15.22
CA PRO A 154 -21.10 -5.19 16.07
C PRO A 154 -21.97 -6.36 16.55
N GLY A 155 -23.29 -6.30 16.38
CA GLY A 155 -24.19 -7.25 17.04
C GLY A 155 -24.37 -6.90 18.52
N THR A 156 -24.83 -7.86 19.32
CA THR A 156 -25.00 -7.65 20.76
C THR A 156 -23.73 -8.07 21.49
N THR A 157 -22.85 -7.11 21.73
CA THR A 157 -21.58 -7.32 22.43
C THR A 157 -21.69 -6.97 23.90
N ALA A 158 -21.18 -7.84 24.79
CA ALA A 158 -21.12 -7.63 26.23
C ALA A 158 -20.22 -6.44 26.59
N THR A 159 -20.84 -5.27 26.71
CA THR A 159 -20.21 -4.00 27.07
C THR A 159 -21.02 -3.25 28.12
N ALA A 160 -20.42 -2.27 28.79
CA ALA A 160 -21.13 -1.39 29.73
C ALA A 160 -22.34 -0.69 29.07
N LEU A 161 -22.24 -0.32 27.79
CA LEU A 161 -23.33 0.28 27.03
C LEU A 161 -24.52 -0.68 26.84
N SER A 162 -24.22 -1.96 26.57
CA SER A 162 -25.24 -2.99 26.31
C SER A 162 -25.85 -3.58 27.59
N ALA A 163 -25.18 -3.49 28.74
CA ALA A 163 -25.53 -4.19 29.97
C ALA A 163 -27.00 -3.98 30.42
N PRO A 164 -27.59 -2.76 30.34
CA PRO A 164 -29.00 -2.56 30.70
C PRO A 164 -30.01 -3.25 29.74
N PHE A 165 -29.53 -3.69 28.58
CA PHE A 165 -30.33 -4.09 27.42
C PHE A 165 -30.17 -5.58 27.04
N GLN A 166 -29.41 -6.35 27.83
CA GLN A 166 -29.18 -7.78 27.60
C GLN A 166 -30.28 -8.70 28.14
N ARG A 167 -31.30 -8.16 28.84
CA ARG A 167 -32.32 -8.95 29.57
C ARG A 167 -33.06 -10.01 28.73
N ASN A 168 -33.18 -9.80 27.42
CA ASN A 168 -33.88 -10.71 26.49
C ASN A 168 -32.93 -11.36 25.47
N VAL A 169 -31.62 -11.29 25.68
CA VAL A 169 -30.61 -11.83 24.78
C VAL A 169 -30.18 -13.19 25.34
N SER A 170 -30.33 -14.26 24.56
CA SER A 170 -29.82 -15.56 24.97
C SER A 170 -28.29 -15.50 25.10
N PRO A 171 -27.69 -16.26 26.03
CA PRO A 171 -26.23 -16.32 26.17
C PRO A 171 -25.53 -16.62 24.84
N ASP A 172 -26.12 -17.46 23.99
CA ASP A 172 -25.60 -17.84 22.67
C ASP A 172 -25.59 -16.69 21.65
N HIS A 173 -26.34 -15.62 21.89
CA HIS A 173 -26.41 -14.42 21.05
C HIS A 173 -25.69 -13.22 21.65
N LEU A 174 -25.08 -13.36 22.84
CA LEU A 174 -24.28 -12.34 23.49
C LEU A 174 -22.79 -12.58 23.21
N GLN A 175 -22.18 -11.67 22.47
CA GLN A 175 -20.79 -11.81 22.02
C GLN A 175 -19.82 -11.17 23.01
N THR A 176 -18.59 -11.68 23.08
CA THR A 176 -17.52 -10.99 23.79
C THR A 176 -16.97 -9.81 22.94
N PRO A 177 -16.41 -8.77 23.57
CA PRO A 177 -15.71 -7.70 22.87
C PRO A 177 -14.61 -8.21 21.92
N GLU A 178 -13.84 -9.22 22.34
CA GLU A 178 -12.75 -9.80 21.56
C GLU A 178 -13.28 -10.48 20.31
N PHE A 179 -14.33 -11.30 20.46
CA PHE A 179 -14.99 -11.97 19.34
C PHE A 179 -15.51 -10.93 18.33
N THR A 180 -16.18 -9.89 18.82
CA THR A 180 -16.72 -8.81 17.99
C THR A 180 -15.60 -8.09 17.25
N ALA A 181 -14.52 -7.72 17.93
CA ALA A 181 -13.40 -6.99 17.35
C ALA A 181 -12.70 -7.80 16.24
N SER A 182 -12.41 -9.09 16.49
CA SER A 182 -11.80 -9.98 15.48
C SER A 182 -12.66 -10.10 14.23
N HIS A 183 -13.98 -10.21 14.40
CA HIS A 183 -14.91 -10.28 13.28
C HIS A 183 -14.98 -8.97 12.49
N LEU A 184 -15.09 -7.83 13.17
CA LEU A 184 -15.07 -6.51 12.52
C LEU A 184 -13.76 -6.24 11.77
N LEU A 185 -12.62 -6.70 12.29
CA LEU A 185 -11.34 -6.63 11.57
C LEU A 185 -11.38 -7.42 10.27
N ASN A 186 -11.92 -8.65 10.29
CA ASN A 186 -12.06 -9.47 9.08
C ASN A 186 -12.99 -8.81 8.04
N VAL A 187 -14.07 -8.18 8.49
CA VAL A 187 -14.96 -7.40 7.63
C VAL A 187 -14.19 -6.27 6.96
N MET A 188 -13.44 -5.48 7.74
CA MET A 188 -12.65 -4.36 7.20
C MET A 188 -11.54 -4.80 6.24
N GLN A 189 -10.86 -5.91 6.51
CA GLN A 189 -9.77 -6.44 5.69
C GLN A 189 -10.21 -6.88 4.29
N THR A 190 -11.47 -7.30 4.15
CA THR A 190 -12.00 -7.88 2.91
C THR A 190 -12.80 -6.88 2.07
N ARG A 191 -12.82 -5.58 2.44
CA ARG A 191 -13.58 -4.56 1.69
C ARG A 191 -12.88 -4.14 0.41
N GLN A 192 -13.69 -3.89 -0.61
CA GLN A 192 -13.30 -3.33 -1.89
C GLN A 192 -13.82 -1.90 -2.04
N LEU A 193 -13.29 -1.15 -3.01
CA LEU A 193 -13.74 0.22 -3.28
C LEU A 193 -15.24 0.31 -3.59
N SER A 194 -15.80 -0.71 -4.23
CA SER A 194 -17.24 -0.83 -4.52
C SER A 194 -18.12 -0.96 -3.27
N ASP A 195 -17.54 -1.33 -2.12
CA ASP A 195 -18.28 -1.49 -0.86
C ASP A 195 -18.44 -0.16 -0.12
N SER A 196 -17.77 0.90 -0.58
CA SER A 196 -17.79 2.20 0.08
C SER A 196 -19.21 2.79 0.16
N GLY A 197 -19.64 3.14 1.37
CA GLY A 197 -20.97 3.62 1.70
C GLY A 197 -21.97 2.54 2.11
N GLN A 198 -21.57 1.27 2.09
CA GLN A 198 -22.42 0.16 2.53
C GLN A 198 -22.34 -0.09 4.05
N LEU A 199 -23.29 -0.86 4.56
CA LEU A 199 -23.40 -1.27 5.95
C LEU A 199 -23.28 -2.78 6.06
N PHE A 200 -22.46 -3.27 7.00
CA PHE A 200 -22.19 -4.69 7.21
C PHE A 200 -22.34 -5.06 8.68
N ASP A 201 -22.85 -6.25 8.96
CA ASP A 201 -22.75 -6.82 10.31
C ASP A 201 -21.38 -7.44 10.56
N PHE A 202 -21.14 -7.88 11.79
CA PHE A 202 -19.87 -8.51 12.19
C PHE A 202 -19.57 -9.81 11.42
N MET A 203 -20.57 -10.46 10.80
CA MET A 203 -20.34 -11.60 9.90
C MET A 203 -19.98 -11.18 8.46
N GLY A 204 -19.97 -9.87 8.19
CA GLY A 204 -19.69 -9.31 6.87
C GLY A 204 -20.89 -9.32 5.93
N LEU A 205 -22.09 -9.62 6.42
CA LEU A 205 -23.30 -9.61 5.61
C LEU A 205 -23.81 -8.16 5.44
N PRO A 206 -24.10 -7.72 4.20
CA PRO A 206 -24.62 -6.39 3.96
C PRO A 206 -26.07 -6.26 4.44
N PHE A 207 -26.45 -5.06 4.87
CA PHE A 207 -27.85 -4.73 5.19
C PHE A 207 -28.24 -3.33 4.72
N ALA A 208 -29.54 -3.14 4.47
CA ALA A 208 -30.07 -1.89 3.96
C ALA A 208 -30.08 -0.80 5.06
N PRO A 209 -29.85 0.48 4.70
CA PRO A 209 -29.96 1.60 5.64
C PRO A 209 -31.40 1.93 6.06
#